data_AF-A0A820ZAC5-F1
#
_entry.id   AF-A0A820ZAC5-F1
#
_cell.length_a   1.000
_cell.length_b   1.000
_cell.length_c   1.000
_cell.angle_alpha   90.00
_cell.angle_beta   90.00
_cell.angle_gamma   90.00
#
_symmetry.space_group_name_H-M   'P 1'
#
loop_
_entity.id
_entity.type
_entity.pdbx_description
1 polymer ?
#
loop_
_entity_poly.entity_id
_entity_poly.type
_entity_poly.pdbx_seq_one_letter_code
_entity_poly.pdbx_strand_id
1 'polypeptide(L)'
;MSHLEERTLHVYILNRPTFVNGIHLHKEILIYMPRLDKLTFYIKTTNEINGSIHRLCNDDIQRTFSYTNHRPVISIVDYFGTYKAACHVFSLPFPFHRLQWITNNFPPIIFSSVTDLKLSDTVRIKPEFFIRIA
;
A
#
# COMPACT_ATOMS: atom_id res chain seq x y z
N MET A 1 13.13 8.12 -28.48
CA MET A 1 13.31 6.94 -27.61
C MET A 1 12.83 7.36 -26.24
N SER A 2 11.67 6.86 -25.81
CA SER A 2 10.97 7.38 -24.63
C SER A 2 11.68 6.95 -23.34
N HIS A 3 11.91 7.92 -22.45
CA HIS A 3 12.39 7.79 -21.06
C HIS A 3 11.44 6.97 -20.17
N LEU A 4 11.15 5.73 -20.57
CA LEU A 4 10.19 4.81 -19.94
C LEU A 4 10.82 3.94 -18.84
N GLU A 5 12.12 4.09 -18.57
CA GLU A 5 12.89 3.22 -17.67
C GLU A 5 12.45 3.33 -16.21
N GLU A 6 11.88 4.46 -15.79
CA GLU A 6 11.36 4.66 -14.44
C GLU A 6 9.95 5.25 -14.54
N ARG A 7 8.93 4.44 -14.19
CA ARG A 7 7.54 4.91 -14.07
C ARG A 7 7.04 4.72 -12.65
N THR A 8 6.26 5.71 -12.21
CA THR A 8 5.52 5.67 -10.96
C THR A 8 4.07 5.35 -11.27
N LEU A 9 3.57 4.21 -10.79
CA LEU A 9 2.19 3.80 -10.95
C LEU A 9 1.40 4.11 -9.66
N HIS A 10 0.30 4.84 -9.79
CA HIS A 10 -0.65 5.10 -8.71
C HIS A 10 -1.98 4.44 -9.06
N VAL A 11 -2.45 3.52 -8.23
CA VAL A 11 -3.73 2.83 -8.42
C VAL A 11 -4.58 3.01 -7.18
N TYR A 12 -5.82 3.47 -7.39
CA TYR A 12 -6.83 3.59 -6.35
C TYR A 12 -8.02 2.73 -6.72
N ILE A 13 -8.29 1.71 -5.92
CA ILE A 13 -9.40 0.78 -6.12
C ILE A 13 -10.35 0.92 -4.94
N LEU A 14 -11.61 1.18 -5.23
CA LEU A 14 -12.66 1.38 -4.24
C LEU A 14 -13.64 0.20 -4.29
N ASN A 15 -14.22 -0.13 -3.14
CA ASN A 15 -15.29 -1.11 -2.97
C ASN A 15 -14.99 -2.50 -3.53
N ARG A 16 -13.73 -2.95 -3.46
CA ARG A 16 -13.36 -4.32 -3.85
C ARG A 16 -13.67 -5.28 -2.70
N PRO A 17 -14.16 -6.51 -2.98
CA PRO A 17 -14.40 -7.51 -1.93
C PRO A 17 -13.09 -8.04 -1.31
N THR A 18 -11.97 -7.98 -2.03
CA THR A 18 -10.66 -8.51 -1.61
C THR A 18 -9.54 -7.50 -1.86
N PHE A 19 -8.46 -7.57 -1.08
CA PHE A 19 -7.31 -6.70 -1.31
C PHE A 19 -6.56 -7.12 -2.58
N VAL A 20 -5.90 -6.15 -3.22
CA VAL A 20 -4.96 -6.45 -4.30
C VAL A 20 -3.77 -7.19 -3.71
N ASN A 21 -3.35 -8.23 -4.42
CA ASN A 21 -2.16 -9.01 -4.11
C ASN A 21 -1.17 -8.94 -5.28
N GLY A 22 0.07 -9.39 -5.06
CA GLY A 22 1.12 -9.29 -6.08
C GLY A 22 0.83 -10.11 -7.34
N ILE A 23 0.04 -11.19 -7.24
CA ILE A 23 -0.39 -11.98 -8.40
C ILE A 23 -1.30 -11.16 -9.31
N HIS A 24 -2.27 -10.41 -8.76
CA HIS A 24 -3.14 -9.53 -9.55
C HIS A 24 -2.33 -8.43 -10.22
N LEU A 25 -1.43 -7.75 -9.48
CA LEU A 25 -0.54 -6.73 -10.06
C LEU A 25 0.24 -7.28 -11.26
N HIS A 26 0.83 -8.47 -11.10
CA HIS A 26 1.62 -9.08 -12.17
C HIS A 26 0.78 -9.46 -13.39
N LYS A 27 -0.31 -10.22 -13.18
CA LYS A 27 -1.14 -10.75 -14.26
C LYS A 27 -1.99 -9.71 -14.98
N GLU A 28 -2.41 -8.65 -14.29
CA GLU A 28 -3.35 -7.67 -14.86
C GLU A 28 -2.66 -6.40 -15.34
N ILE A 29 -1.46 -6.09 -14.85
CA ILE A 29 -0.76 -4.84 -15.17
C ILE A 29 0.63 -5.13 -15.75
N LEU A 30 1.50 -5.83 -15.01
CA LEU A 30 2.91 -5.95 -15.40
C LEU A 30 3.12 -6.78 -16.67
N ILE A 31 2.28 -7.79 -16.92
CA ILE A 31 2.38 -8.60 -18.14
C ILE A 31 2.23 -7.78 -19.43
N TYR A 32 1.52 -6.65 -19.36
CA TYR A 32 1.31 -5.74 -20.48
C TYR A 32 2.40 -4.64 -20.58
N MET A 33 3.36 -4.63 -19.65
CA MET A 33 4.47 -3.66 -19.58
C MET A 33 5.84 -4.34 -19.57
N PRO A 34 6.18 -5.17 -20.58
CA PRO A 34 7.36 -6.04 -20.55
C PRO A 34 8.72 -5.31 -20.62
N ARG A 35 8.73 -4.01 -20.92
CA ARG A 35 9.95 -3.18 -20.99
C ARG A 35 10.18 -2.32 -19.75
N LEU A 36 9.44 -2.59 -18.67
CA LEU A 36 9.50 -1.80 -17.45
C LEU A 36 10.57 -2.37 -16.52
N ASP A 37 11.80 -1.88 -16.67
CA ASP A 37 12.96 -2.37 -15.88
C ASP A 37 12.89 -1.95 -14.41
N LYS A 38 12.29 -0.78 -14.11
CA LYS A 38 12.04 -0.31 -12.74
C LYS A 38 10.64 0.25 -12.60
N LEU A 39 9.84 -0.39 -11.77
CA LEU A 39 8.53 0.11 -11.35
C LEU A 39 8.57 0.63 -9.91
N THR A 40 8.26 1.90 -9.75
CA THR A 40 7.81 2.43 -8.46
C THR A 40 6.29 2.39 -8.46
N PHE A 41 5.65 1.83 -7.43
CA PHE A 41 4.19 1.76 -7.41
C PHE A 41 3.62 2.04 -6.04
N TYR A 42 2.37 2.51 -6.05
CA TYR A 42 1.50 2.60 -4.91
C TYR A 42 0.09 2.20 -5.31
N ILE A 43 -0.46 1.25 -4.57
CA ILE A 43 -1.81 0.73 -4.73
C ILE A 43 -2.54 0.95 -3.43
N LYS A 44 -3.67 1.63 -3.50
CA LYS A 44 -4.62 1.75 -2.40
C LYS A 44 -5.88 1.00 -2.75
N THR A 45 -6.28 0.07 -1.89
CA THR A 45 -7.58 -0.60 -1.96
C THR A 45 -8.38 -0.29 -0.72
N THR A 46 -9.64 0.12 -0.89
CA THR A 46 -10.61 0.20 0.21
C THR A 46 -11.70 -0.82 -0.01
N ASN A 47 -12.00 -1.58 1.03
CA ASN A 47 -12.87 -2.73 0.96
C ASN A 47 -14.02 -2.61 1.95
N GLU A 48 -15.19 -3.08 1.53
CA GLU A 48 -16.28 -3.43 2.43
C GLU A 48 -16.17 -4.92 2.77
N ILE A 49 -15.91 -5.23 4.04
CA ILE A 49 -15.72 -6.59 4.51
C ILE A 49 -17.07 -7.13 4.95
N ASN A 50 -17.63 -8.05 4.17
CA ASN A 50 -18.77 -8.83 4.62
C ASN A 50 -18.31 -9.88 5.63
N GLY A 51 -18.96 -9.92 6.79
CA GLY A 51 -18.52 -10.66 7.98
C GLY A 51 -18.15 -12.11 7.69
N SER A 52 -16.86 -12.41 7.87
CA SER A 52 -16.19 -13.75 7.94
C SER A 52 -14.81 -13.77 7.25
N ILE A 53 -14.43 -12.71 6.52
CA ILE A 53 -13.12 -12.67 5.85
C ILE A 53 -12.00 -12.69 6.90
N HIS A 54 -11.13 -13.69 6.82
CA HIS A 54 -9.87 -13.73 7.57
C HIS A 54 -9.15 -12.39 7.40
N ARG A 55 -8.92 -11.69 8.52
CA ARG A 55 -8.21 -10.41 8.50
C ARG A 55 -6.76 -10.69 8.12
N LEU A 56 -6.37 -10.21 6.94
CA LEU A 56 -5.01 -10.29 6.44
C LEU A 56 -4.15 -9.27 7.21
N CYS A 57 -2.95 -9.69 7.60
CA CYS A 57 -1.96 -8.77 8.14
C CYS A 57 -1.03 -8.23 7.03
N ASN A 58 -0.17 -7.28 7.40
CA ASN A 58 0.81 -6.71 6.48
C ASN A 58 1.68 -7.80 5.83
N ASP A 59 2.14 -8.78 6.61
CA ASP A 59 3.00 -9.86 6.16
C ASP A 59 2.30 -10.76 5.13
N ASP A 60 1.02 -11.08 5.35
CA ASP A 60 0.24 -11.89 4.41
C ASP A 60 0.16 -11.21 3.04
N ILE A 61 -0.09 -9.89 3.02
CA ILE A 61 -0.12 -9.11 1.79
C ILE A 61 1.27 -9.07 1.15
N GLN A 62 2.31 -8.71 1.90
CA GLN A 62 3.67 -8.56 1.36
C GLN A 62 4.20 -9.87 0.76
N ARG A 63 3.91 -11.02 1.38
CA ARG A 63 4.29 -12.34 0.84
C ARG A 63 3.76 -12.56 -0.57
N THR A 64 2.60 -12.00 -0.93
CA THR A 64 2.06 -12.14 -2.30
C THR A 64 2.86 -11.39 -3.36
N PHE A 65 3.72 -10.45 -2.95
CA PHE A 65 4.64 -9.70 -3.82
C PHE A 65 6.04 -10.30 -3.83
N SER A 66 6.29 -11.42 -3.14
CA SER A 66 7.62 -12.06 -3.07
C SER A 66 8.17 -12.50 -4.44
N TYR A 67 7.31 -12.74 -5.44
CA TYR A 67 7.71 -13.11 -6.80
C TYR A 67 8.16 -11.94 -7.66
N THR A 68 8.00 -10.70 -7.20
CA THR A 68 8.56 -9.56 -7.93
C THR A 68 10.05 -9.50 -7.62
N ASN A 69 10.93 -9.73 -8.61
CA ASN A 69 12.39 -9.51 -8.53
C ASN A 69 12.79 -8.04 -8.29
N HIS A 70 11.87 -7.23 -7.78
CA HIS A 70 11.95 -5.79 -7.73
C HIS A 70 11.99 -5.36 -6.26
N ARG A 71 12.33 -4.08 -6.09
CA ARG A 71 12.42 -3.34 -4.82
C ARG A 71 11.53 -3.86 -3.68
N PRO A 72 11.99 -3.79 -2.42
CA PRO A 72 11.19 -4.20 -1.26
C PRO A 72 9.78 -3.59 -1.30
N VAL A 73 8.77 -4.43 -1.04
CA VAL A 73 7.36 -4.01 -1.01
C VAL A 73 6.91 -3.92 0.44
N ILE A 74 6.29 -2.79 0.79
CA ILE A 74 5.70 -2.55 2.10
C ILE A 74 4.18 -2.48 1.94
N SER A 75 3.48 -2.90 2.98
CA SER A 75 2.03 -2.76 3.10
C SER A 75 1.63 -2.08 4.41
N ILE A 76 0.48 -1.40 4.36
CA ILE A 76 -0.25 -0.88 5.53
C ILE A 76 -1.69 -1.37 5.39
N VAL A 77 -2.07 -2.32 6.24
CA VAL A 77 -3.42 -2.88 6.31
C VAL A 77 -4.08 -2.37 7.57
N ASP A 78 -5.21 -1.70 7.38
CA ASP A 78 -5.98 -1.06 8.43
C ASP A 78 -7.45 -1.46 8.35
N TYR A 79 -8.03 -1.78 9.51
CA TYR A 79 -9.42 -2.16 9.65
C TYR A 79 -10.18 -1.06 10.43
N PHE A 80 -11.14 -0.42 9.77
CA PHE A 80 -11.97 0.65 10.30
C PHE A 80 -13.32 0.07 10.75
N GLY A 81 -13.41 -0.30 12.03
CA GLY A 81 -14.60 -0.95 12.58
C GLY A 81 -14.80 -2.37 12.05
N THR A 82 -16.06 -2.78 11.90
CA THR A 82 -16.41 -4.18 11.55
C THR A 82 -16.35 -4.46 10.06
N TYR A 83 -16.66 -3.46 9.22
CA TYR A 83 -16.98 -3.68 7.81
C TYR A 83 -16.12 -2.89 6.83
N LYS A 84 -15.15 -2.10 7.28
CA LYS A 84 -14.31 -1.31 6.37
C LYS A 84 -12.86 -1.62 6.59
N ALA A 85 -12.09 -1.70 5.52
CA ALA A 85 -10.65 -1.78 5.61
C ALA A 85 -9.97 -1.04 4.45
N ALA A 86 -8.74 -0.60 4.69
CA ALA A 86 -7.86 -0.11 3.66
C ALA A 86 -6.60 -0.97 3.65
N CYS A 87 -6.08 -1.19 2.45
CA CYS A 87 -4.75 -1.76 2.25
C CYS A 87 -3.99 -0.83 1.31
N HIS A 88 -2.83 -0.39 1.77
CA HIS A 88 -1.86 0.38 1.02
C HIS A 88 -0.71 -0.57 0.71
N VAL A 89 -0.30 -0.68 -0.54
CA VAL A 89 0.87 -1.48 -0.94
C VAL A 89 1.74 -0.66 -1.87
N PHE A 90 3.05 -0.63 -1.61
CA PHE A 90 3.98 0.19 -2.39
C PHE A 90 5.39 -0.38 -2.39
N SER A 91 6.14 -0.09 -3.44
CA SER A 91 7.57 -0.41 -3.52
C SER A 91 8.43 0.70 -2.92
N LEU A 92 9.58 0.35 -2.34
CA LEU A 92 10.51 1.30 -1.76
C LEU A 92 11.65 1.70 -2.73
N PRO A 93 12.07 2.98 -2.77
CA PRO A 93 11.45 4.13 -2.11
C PRO A 93 10.15 4.57 -2.83
N PHE A 94 9.17 5.05 -2.06
CA PHE A 94 7.98 5.72 -2.59
C PHE A 94 7.82 7.12 -1.97
N PRO A 95 7.80 8.20 -2.78
CA PRO A 95 7.65 9.56 -2.26
C PRO A 95 6.16 9.86 -1.99
N PHE A 96 5.67 9.48 -0.82
CA PHE A 96 4.31 9.83 -0.42
C PHE A 96 4.18 11.34 -0.22
N HIS A 97 3.29 12.00 -0.95
CA HIS A 97 2.84 13.36 -0.62
C HIS A 97 1.62 13.36 0.29
N ARG A 98 0.67 12.45 0.02
CA ARG A 98 -0.58 12.31 0.76
C ARG A 98 -0.72 10.89 1.28
N LEU A 99 -0.99 10.75 2.58
CA LEU A 99 -1.26 9.47 3.22
C LEU A 99 -2.56 9.57 4.03
N GLN A 100 -3.56 8.78 3.67
CA GLN A 100 -4.92 8.91 4.22
C GLN A 100 -5.61 7.56 4.33
N TRP A 101 -6.56 7.45 5.25
CA TRP A 101 -7.24 6.18 5.58
C TRP A 101 -6.29 5.15 6.14
N ILE A 102 -5.60 5.55 7.18
CA ILE A 102 -4.64 4.74 7.91
C ILE A 102 -4.88 4.91 9.41
N THR A 103 -4.48 3.91 10.20
CA THR A 103 -4.45 4.00 11.67
C THR A 103 -3.03 4.32 12.15
N ASN A 104 -2.77 4.20 13.45
CA ASN A 104 -1.42 4.31 14.01
C ASN A 104 -0.55 3.06 13.75
N ASN A 105 -1.02 2.08 12.97
CA ASN A 105 -0.28 0.88 12.55
C ASN A 105 0.75 1.20 11.44
N PHE A 106 1.81 1.91 11.79
CA PHE A 106 2.83 2.32 10.83
C PHE A 106 3.92 1.25 10.65
N PRO A 107 4.31 0.94 9.40
CA PRO A 107 5.53 0.19 9.13
C PRO A 107 6.75 0.97 9.66
N PRO A 108 7.85 0.29 10.00
CA PRO A 108 9.07 0.91 10.53
C PRO A 108 9.88 1.62 9.43
N ILE A 109 9.25 2.54 8.72
CA ILE A 109 9.85 3.37 7.67
C ILE A 109 9.58 4.85 7.94
N ILE A 110 10.43 5.70 7.35
CA ILE A 110 10.32 7.16 7.43
C ILE A 110 9.57 7.67 6.19
N PHE A 111 8.57 8.51 6.42
CA PHE A 111 7.71 9.11 5.41
C PHE A 111 8.07 10.60 5.21
N SER A 112 9.32 10.87 4.85
CA SER A 112 9.91 12.23 4.81
C SER A 112 9.28 13.21 3.81
N SER A 113 8.38 12.76 2.94
CA SER A 113 7.74 13.60 1.92
C SER A 113 6.25 13.84 2.16
N VAL A 114 5.67 13.28 3.24
CA VAL A 114 4.24 13.38 3.52
C VAL A 114 3.93 14.79 4.02
N THR A 115 3.11 15.51 3.27
CA THR A 115 2.65 16.86 3.61
C THR A 115 1.16 16.90 3.96
N ASP A 116 0.39 15.87 3.57
CA ASP A 116 -1.04 15.74 3.85
C ASP A 116 -1.34 14.37 4.47
N LEU A 117 -1.74 14.37 5.74
CA LEU A 117 -1.91 13.18 6.56
C LEU A 117 -3.31 13.12 7.20
N LYS A 118 -4.07 12.07 6.89
CA LYS A 118 -5.40 11.83 7.47
C LYS A 118 -5.48 10.46 8.16
N LEU A 119 -5.46 10.49 9.48
CA LEU A 119 -5.51 9.32 10.35
C LEU A 119 -6.93 9.06 10.84
N SER A 120 -7.27 7.78 11.02
CA SER A 120 -8.38 7.37 11.87
C SER A 120 -7.81 6.85 13.18
N ASP A 121 -8.09 7.56 14.26
CA ASP A 121 -7.66 7.13 15.59
C ASP A 121 -8.65 6.09 16.13
N THR A 122 -8.21 4.82 16.17
CA THR A 122 -8.86 3.75 16.94
C THR A 122 -8.04 3.36 18.17
N VAL A 123 -6.84 3.92 18.34
CA VAL A 123 -5.88 3.65 19.41
C VAL A 123 -4.91 4.82 19.54
N ARG A 124 -4.57 5.17 20.79
CA ARG A 124 -3.69 6.32 21.13
C ARG A 124 -2.45 6.40 20.24
N ILE A 125 -2.26 7.55 19.59
CA ILE A 125 -1.08 7.85 18.78
C ILE A 125 0.16 7.83 19.67
N LYS A 126 1.17 7.05 19.30
CA LYS A 126 2.44 6.95 20.05
C LYS A 126 3.44 8.00 19.56
N PRO A 127 4.35 8.50 20.41
CA PRO A 127 5.34 9.52 20.00
C PRO A 127 6.19 9.13 18.79
N GLU A 128 6.51 7.84 18.63
CA GLU A 128 7.31 7.32 17.50
C GLU A 128 6.65 7.58 16.15
N PHE A 129 5.33 7.77 16.14
CA PHE A 129 4.59 8.18 14.95
C PHE A 129 5.12 9.50 14.40
N PHE A 130 5.26 10.52 15.24
CA PHE A 130 5.69 11.86 14.83
C PHE A 130 7.11 11.85 14.28
N ILE A 131 7.99 11.01 14.83
CA ILE A 131 9.36 10.84 14.32
C ILE A 131 9.37 10.28 12.90
N ARG A 132 8.39 9.43 12.54
CA ARG A 132 8.32 8.79 11.22
C ARG A 132 7.71 9.68 10.14
N ILE A 133 7.01 10.76 10.49
CA ILE A 133 6.35 11.67 9.55
C ILE A 133 6.93 13.09 9.55
N ALA A 134 7.95 13.36 10.39
CA ALA A 134 8.63 14.64 10.50
C ALA A 134 9.68 14.86 9.40
#